data_AF-A0A2I0FPC0-F1
#
_entry.id   AF-A0A2I0FPC0-F1
#
_cell.length_a   1.000
_cell.length_b   1.000
_cell.length_c   1.000
_cell.angle_alpha   90.00
_cell.angle_beta   90.00
_cell.angle_gamma   90.00
#
_symmetry.space_group_name_H-M   'P 1'
#
loop_
_entity.id
_entity.type
_entity.pdbx_description
1 polymer ?
#
loop_
_entity_poly.entity_id
_entity_poly.type
_entity_poly.pdbx_seq_one_letter_code
_entity_poly.pdbx_strand_id
1 'polypeptide(L)'
;MGSLFLSGGGDRKNTEKFDEEFRRQIGQAKPLLYIPVAMEGMIPYADCLQWMRDVFNPLGIHEIVMWTDLHRKSVDDLQQFSAVYIGGGNTFHLLNEMRNSGFDAVLAAYIKDGGVVYGGSAGAIILGSNIMTSAHLDDNRVGVHDFAGLDVLDGLAVWCHYENENDEMIHRYIEDFDAPVIALPEESGAYFQDGHIKVTGTKSAYLFIGEDKVELQPGEAFNFSGDGEYDAQAIVGDKKPFNDAVGHMQSIEGYPAAGDYRNLETMPKALQVGGYLFVGLVVILFVSIIVAGWVLQ
;
A
#
# COMPACT_ATOMS: atom_id res chain seq x y z
N MET A 1 -10.44 -14.16 -10.73
CA MET A 1 -10.11 -13.56 -9.42
C MET A 1 -11.10 -12.45 -9.17
N GLY A 2 -11.61 -12.31 -7.94
CA GLY A 2 -12.52 -11.22 -7.58
C GLY A 2 -11.86 -9.85 -7.61
N SER A 3 -12.66 -8.79 -7.50
CA SER A 3 -12.15 -7.42 -7.44
C SER A 3 -11.79 -7.05 -6.00
N LEU A 4 -10.57 -6.57 -5.80
CA LEU A 4 -10.08 -6.11 -4.49
C LEU A 4 -9.93 -4.60 -4.53
N PHE A 5 -10.57 -3.88 -3.62
CA PHE A 5 -10.44 -2.44 -3.44
C PHE A 5 -9.66 -2.17 -2.15
N LEU A 6 -8.48 -1.55 -2.29
CA LEU A 6 -7.59 -1.22 -1.18
C LEU A 6 -7.57 0.29 -0.98
N SER A 7 -8.12 0.76 0.14
CA SER A 7 -8.12 2.18 0.49
C SER A 7 -6.97 2.51 1.45
N GLY A 8 -6.25 3.59 1.16
CA GLY A 8 -5.18 4.11 2.02
C GLY A 8 -5.66 4.63 3.38
N GLY A 9 -6.97 4.72 3.61
CA GLY A 9 -7.56 5.17 4.87
C GLY A 9 -8.05 6.62 4.79
N GLY A 10 -8.11 7.32 5.92
CA GLY A 10 -8.62 8.69 6.01
C GLY A 10 -10.13 8.77 6.26
N ASP A 11 -10.64 10.00 6.18
CA ASP A 11 -12.05 10.30 6.41
C ASP A 11 -12.91 10.15 5.13
N ARG A 12 -14.21 10.42 5.25
CA ARG A 12 -15.17 10.35 4.14
C ARG A 12 -14.79 11.25 2.95
N LYS A 13 -14.20 12.41 3.19
CA LYS A 13 -13.80 13.33 2.10
C LYS A 13 -12.55 12.82 1.41
N ASN A 14 -11.62 12.23 2.16
CA ASN A 14 -10.41 11.62 1.58
C ASN A 14 -10.77 10.48 0.62
N THR A 15 -11.74 9.65 1.01
CA THR A 15 -12.11 8.41 0.33
C THR A 15 -13.20 8.55 -0.75
N GLU A 16 -13.88 9.71 -0.84
CA GLU A 16 -15.07 9.93 -1.67
C GLU A 16 -14.92 9.42 -3.12
N LYS A 17 -13.83 9.76 -3.82
CA LYS A 17 -13.60 9.31 -5.20
C LYS A 17 -13.42 7.81 -5.32
N PHE A 18 -12.77 7.19 -4.34
CA PHE A 18 -12.53 5.76 -4.31
C PHE A 18 -13.83 5.00 -3.99
N ASP A 19 -14.63 5.53 -3.09
CA ASP A 19 -15.94 4.98 -2.74
C ASP A 19 -16.95 5.09 -3.89
N GLU A 20 -16.92 6.19 -4.65
CA GLU A 20 -17.67 6.33 -5.90
C GLU A 20 -17.29 5.28 -6.94
N GLU A 21 -15.99 4.98 -7.07
CA GLU A 21 -15.50 3.97 -8.01
C GLU A 21 -15.91 2.57 -7.57
N PHE A 22 -15.75 2.23 -6.30
CA PHE A 22 -16.28 1.00 -5.72
C PHE A 22 -17.78 0.84 -5.98
N ARG A 23 -18.54 1.91 -5.75
CA ARG A 23 -19.98 1.94 -5.99
C ARG A 23 -20.37 1.62 -7.43
N ARG A 24 -19.58 2.07 -8.42
CA ARG A 24 -19.84 1.81 -9.85
C ARG A 24 -19.63 0.35 -10.22
N GLN A 25 -18.80 -0.38 -9.47
CA GLN A 25 -18.41 -1.74 -9.81
C GLN A 25 -19.23 -2.83 -9.11
N ILE A 26 -19.98 -2.50 -8.05
CA ILE A 26 -20.81 -3.46 -7.34
C ILE A 26 -22.27 -3.47 -7.82
N GLY A 27 -22.90 -4.64 -7.70
CA GLY A 27 -24.33 -4.80 -7.91
C GLY A 27 -25.16 -4.03 -6.87
N GLN A 28 -26.42 -3.75 -7.20
CA GLN A 28 -27.35 -3.03 -6.32
C GLN A 28 -28.52 -3.90 -5.83
N ALA A 29 -28.55 -5.16 -6.26
CA ALA A 29 -29.64 -6.08 -5.96
C ALA A 29 -29.49 -6.77 -4.59
N LYS A 30 -28.29 -6.72 -4.00
CA LYS A 30 -27.95 -7.35 -2.73
C LYS A 30 -27.34 -6.31 -1.77
N PRO A 31 -27.48 -6.50 -0.45
CA PRO A 31 -26.88 -5.59 0.53
C PRO A 31 -25.34 -5.56 0.46
N LEU A 32 -24.75 -4.50 1.00
CA LEU A 32 -23.33 -4.44 1.33
C LEU A 32 -23.09 -5.07 2.70
N LEU A 33 -22.15 -6.00 2.80
CA LEU A 33 -21.68 -6.50 4.10
C LEU A 33 -20.60 -5.56 4.65
N TYR A 34 -20.70 -5.20 5.92
CA TYR A 34 -19.70 -4.44 6.67
C TYR A 34 -19.15 -5.24 7.86
N ILE A 35 -17.83 -5.31 7.97
CA ILE A 35 -17.09 -5.98 9.04
C ILE A 35 -16.24 -4.94 9.79
N PRO A 36 -16.67 -4.48 10.99
CA PRO A 36 -15.98 -3.45 11.77
C PRO A 36 -15.02 -4.01 12.83
N VAL A 37 -14.73 -5.32 12.85
CA VAL A 37 -14.12 -5.97 14.03
C VAL A 37 -12.77 -5.35 14.44
N ALA A 38 -12.02 -4.78 13.50
CA ALA A 38 -10.79 -4.02 13.77
C ALA A 38 -10.98 -2.84 14.75
N MET A 39 -12.19 -2.29 14.87
CA MET A 39 -12.53 -1.18 15.78
C MET A 39 -12.94 -1.64 17.20
N GLU A 40 -12.89 -2.94 17.51
CA GLU A 40 -13.31 -3.43 18.82
C GLU A 40 -12.59 -2.70 19.97
N GLY A 41 -13.38 -2.21 20.93
CA GLY A 41 -12.86 -1.47 22.09
C GLY A 41 -12.35 -0.05 21.79
N MET A 42 -12.29 0.38 20.53
CA MET A 42 -11.90 1.75 20.14
C MET A 42 -13.12 2.64 19.95
N ILE A 43 -14.11 2.17 19.18
CA ILE A 43 -15.33 2.90 18.83
C ILE A 43 -16.52 1.93 18.90
N PRO A 44 -17.69 2.37 19.41
CA PRO A 44 -18.89 1.54 19.38
C PRO A 44 -19.28 1.14 17.95
N TYR A 45 -19.60 -0.14 17.72
CA TYR A 45 -20.02 -0.61 16.40
C TYR A 45 -21.25 0.11 15.82
N ALA A 46 -22.12 0.66 16.68
CA ALA A 46 -23.23 1.49 16.23
C ALA A 46 -22.75 2.76 15.51
N ASP A 47 -21.66 3.37 16.00
CA ASP A 47 -21.05 4.56 15.41
C ASP A 47 -20.29 4.19 14.12
N CYS A 48 -19.61 3.03 14.10
CA CYS A 48 -19.02 2.47 12.88
C CYS A 48 -20.07 2.26 11.77
N LEU A 49 -21.23 1.68 12.12
CA LEU A 49 -22.34 1.50 11.18
C LEU A 49 -22.93 2.83 10.72
N GLN A 50 -23.04 3.81 11.62
CA GLN A 50 -23.50 5.14 11.25
C GLN A 50 -22.54 5.81 10.27
N TRP A 51 -21.23 5.72 10.52
CA TRP A 51 -20.20 6.22 9.59
C TRP A 51 -20.32 5.56 8.21
N MET A 52 -20.45 4.24 8.15
CA MET A 52 -20.64 3.52 6.88
C MET A 52 -21.89 3.98 6.11
N ARG A 53 -22.99 4.24 6.83
CA ARG A 53 -24.22 4.80 6.24
C ARG A 53 -24.00 6.21 5.72
N ASP A 54 -23.26 7.04 6.44
CA ASP A 54 -22.98 8.41 6.03
C ASP A 54 -22.09 8.46 4.79
N VAL A 55 -21.17 7.49 4.63
CA VAL A 55 -20.34 7.32 3.43
C VAL A 55 -21.20 6.86 2.24
N PHE A 56 -21.94 5.76 2.38
CA PHE A 56 -22.48 5.05 1.23
C PHE A 56 -23.97 5.31 0.91
N ASN A 57 -24.77 5.82 1.86
CA ASN A 57 -26.15 6.22 1.55
C ASN A 57 -26.23 7.31 0.47
N PRO A 58 -25.40 8.38 0.50
CA PRO A 58 -25.39 9.38 -0.56
C PRO A 58 -24.99 8.82 -1.93
N LEU A 59 -24.23 7.72 -1.94
CA LEU A 59 -23.83 6.99 -3.15
C LEU A 59 -24.90 5.94 -3.58
N GLY A 60 -26.02 5.86 -2.87
CA GLY A 60 -27.15 4.98 -3.21
C GLY A 60 -26.98 3.52 -2.77
N ILE A 61 -26.14 3.22 -1.78
CA ILE A 61 -26.13 1.92 -1.09
C ILE A 61 -26.83 2.12 0.25
N HIS A 62 -28.07 1.68 0.35
CA HIS A 62 -28.90 1.88 1.54
C HIS A 62 -28.98 0.66 2.44
N GLU A 63 -28.86 -0.53 1.86
CA GLU A 63 -28.91 -1.79 2.61
C GLU A 63 -27.49 -2.21 3.00
N ILE A 64 -27.13 -1.91 4.24
CA ILE A 64 -25.83 -2.28 4.84
C ILE A 64 -26.12 -3.24 6.00
N VAL A 65 -25.57 -4.44 5.92
CA VAL A 65 -25.61 -5.46 6.96
C VAL A 65 -24.26 -5.47 7.66
N MET A 66 -24.25 -5.52 8.98
CA MET A 66 -23.01 -5.52 9.77
C MET A 66 -22.81 -6.88 10.45
N TRP A 67 -21.62 -7.45 10.30
CA TRP A 67 -21.19 -8.64 11.06
C TRP A 67 -20.09 -8.27 12.04
N THR A 68 -20.37 -8.45 13.33
CA THR A 68 -19.41 -8.26 14.43
C THR A 68 -18.92 -9.59 15.00
N ASP A 69 -19.52 -10.71 14.58
CA ASP A 69 -19.11 -12.07 14.89
C ASP A 69 -18.88 -12.81 13.57
N LEU A 70 -17.65 -13.26 13.38
CA LEU A 70 -17.18 -13.93 12.16
C LEU A 70 -17.21 -15.46 12.29
N HIS A 71 -17.57 -16.01 13.45
CA HIS A 71 -17.67 -17.45 13.62
C HIS A 71 -18.81 -18.06 12.80
N ARG A 72 -18.57 -19.28 12.31
CA ARG A 72 -19.56 -20.12 11.61
C ARG A 72 -20.15 -19.45 10.35
N LYS A 73 -19.36 -18.63 9.66
CA LYS A 73 -19.69 -18.10 8.34
C LYS A 73 -19.13 -19.01 7.25
N SER A 74 -19.74 -18.93 6.08
CA SER A 74 -19.37 -19.70 4.90
C SER A 74 -19.31 -18.79 3.66
N VAL A 75 -18.73 -19.31 2.57
CA VAL A 75 -18.72 -18.62 1.28
C VAL A 75 -20.16 -18.37 0.79
N ASP A 76 -21.07 -19.31 1.02
CA ASP A 76 -22.49 -19.18 0.64
C ASP A 76 -23.18 -18.03 1.38
N ASP A 77 -22.81 -17.76 2.62
CA ASP A 77 -23.30 -16.58 3.35
C ASP A 77 -22.81 -15.29 2.68
N LEU A 78 -21.54 -15.26 2.25
CA LEU A 78 -20.95 -14.11 1.55
C LEU A 78 -21.58 -13.86 0.18
N GLN A 79 -22.01 -14.90 -0.52
CA GLN A 79 -22.70 -14.78 -1.82
C GLN A 79 -24.05 -14.06 -1.73
N GLN A 80 -24.60 -13.83 -0.54
CA GLN A 80 -25.83 -13.06 -0.34
C GLN A 80 -25.61 -11.55 -0.44
N PHE A 81 -24.37 -11.09 -0.48
CA PHE A 81 -24.00 -9.68 -0.53
C PHE A 81 -23.50 -9.26 -1.92
N SER A 82 -23.56 -7.96 -2.21
CA SER A 82 -22.96 -7.38 -3.42
C SER A 82 -21.44 -7.27 -3.30
N ALA A 83 -20.95 -7.07 -2.07
CA ALA A 83 -19.54 -6.98 -1.74
C ALA A 83 -19.35 -7.12 -0.21
N VAL A 84 -18.11 -7.34 0.20
CA VAL A 84 -17.67 -7.34 1.61
C VAL A 84 -16.80 -6.12 1.85
N TYR A 85 -17.16 -5.26 2.79
CA TYR A 85 -16.37 -4.14 3.26
C TYR A 85 -15.76 -4.46 4.61
N ILE A 86 -14.43 -4.42 4.71
CA ILE A 86 -13.66 -4.63 5.93
C ILE A 86 -13.12 -3.28 6.39
N GLY A 87 -13.56 -2.85 7.57
CA GLY A 87 -13.21 -1.55 8.13
C GLY A 87 -11.76 -1.46 8.64
N GLY A 88 -11.32 -0.22 8.83
CA GLY A 88 -10.07 0.09 9.52
C GLY A 88 -10.17 -0.11 11.03
N GLY A 89 -9.06 0.09 11.74
CA GLY A 89 -8.91 -0.14 13.17
C GLY A 89 -7.55 -0.76 13.45
N ASN A 90 -7.44 -1.63 14.46
CA ASN A 90 -6.19 -2.34 14.74
C ASN A 90 -6.02 -3.58 13.87
N THR A 91 -4.95 -3.61 13.07
CA THR A 91 -4.66 -4.69 12.11
C THR A 91 -4.33 -6.02 12.79
N PHE A 92 -3.57 -6.01 13.89
CA PHE A 92 -3.24 -7.24 14.64
C PHE A 92 -4.50 -7.89 15.22
N HIS A 93 -5.39 -7.08 15.81
CA HIS A 93 -6.67 -7.55 16.32
C HIS A 93 -7.56 -8.09 15.18
N LEU A 94 -7.66 -7.37 14.06
CA LEU A 94 -8.40 -7.83 12.88
C LEU A 94 -7.91 -9.21 12.41
N LEU A 95 -6.59 -9.38 12.21
CA LEU A 95 -6.02 -10.66 11.77
C LEU A 95 -6.30 -11.78 12.79
N ASN A 96 -6.19 -11.49 14.07
CA ASN A 96 -6.50 -12.43 15.15
C ASN A 96 -7.97 -12.90 15.10
N GLU A 97 -8.93 -11.98 14.94
CA GLU A 97 -10.35 -12.33 14.85
C GLU A 97 -10.66 -13.15 13.58
N MET A 98 -10.07 -12.77 12.44
CA MET A 98 -10.22 -13.51 11.18
C MET A 98 -9.74 -14.96 11.31
N ARG A 99 -8.57 -15.16 11.92
CA ARG A 99 -7.98 -16.50 12.11
C ARG A 99 -8.69 -17.33 13.17
N ASN A 100 -9.03 -16.74 14.31
CA ASN A 100 -9.72 -17.45 15.40
C ASN A 100 -11.13 -17.93 14.99
N SER A 101 -11.77 -17.18 14.10
CA SER A 101 -13.07 -17.56 13.53
C SER A 101 -12.97 -18.51 12.33
N GLY A 102 -11.79 -18.66 11.72
CA GLY A 102 -11.57 -19.34 10.45
C GLY A 102 -12.13 -18.58 9.23
N PHE A 103 -12.46 -17.30 9.42
CA PHE A 103 -13.03 -16.46 8.39
C PHE A 103 -11.99 -15.99 7.36
N ASP A 104 -10.71 -15.96 7.71
CA ASP A 104 -9.60 -15.74 6.80
C ASP A 104 -9.67 -16.69 5.58
N ALA A 105 -9.85 -17.99 5.81
CA ALA A 105 -9.98 -18.99 4.76
C ALA A 105 -11.27 -18.82 3.95
N VAL A 106 -12.38 -18.46 4.61
CA VAL A 106 -13.67 -18.20 3.96
C VAL A 106 -13.58 -16.99 3.03
N LEU A 107 -12.95 -15.91 3.49
CA LEU A 107 -12.78 -14.69 2.73
C LEU A 107 -11.85 -14.91 1.52
N ALA A 108 -10.73 -15.61 1.71
CA ALA A 108 -9.83 -15.97 0.62
C ALA A 108 -10.53 -16.82 -0.46
N ALA A 109 -11.34 -17.80 -0.04
CA ALA A 109 -12.14 -18.60 -0.98
C ALA A 109 -13.19 -17.75 -1.73
N TYR A 110 -13.89 -16.87 -1.03
CA TYR A 110 -14.86 -15.95 -1.64
C TYR A 110 -14.20 -15.02 -2.68
N ILE A 111 -13.01 -14.49 -2.40
CA ILE A 111 -12.23 -13.67 -3.35
C ILE A 111 -11.86 -14.49 -4.58
N LYS A 112 -11.37 -15.72 -4.37
CA LYS A 112 -11.00 -16.64 -5.46
C LYS A 112 -12.18 -16.93 -6.39
N ASP A 113 -13.39 -17.08 -5.83
CA ASP A 113 -14.63 -17.35 -6.54
C ASP A 113 -15.23 -16.11 -7.25
N GLY A 114 -14.52 -14.98 -7.26
CA GLY A 114 -14.95 -13.76 -7.96
C GLY A 114 -15.66 -12.74 -7.08
N GLY A 115 -15.67 -12.95 -5.75
CA GLY A 115 -16.25 -12.03 -4.79
C GLY A 115 -15.56 -10.66 -4.77
N VAL A 116 -16.33 -9.60 -4.53
CA VAL A 116 -15.79 -8.25 -4.40
C VAL A 116 -15.52 -7.93 -2.94
N VAL A 117 -14.30 -7.47 -2.63
CA VAL A 117 -13.89 -7.07 -1.27
C VAL A 117 -13.32 -5.66 -1.30
N TYR A 118 -13.75 -4.83 -0.36
CA TYR A 118 -13.16 -3.53 -0.05
C TYR A 118 -12.48 -3.61 1.32
N GLY A 119 -11.20 -3.25 1.38
CA GLY A 119 -10.45 -3.07 2.61
C GLY A 119 -10.17 -1.58 2.84
N GLY A 120 -10.58 -1.05 3.99
CA GLY A 120 -10.19 0.27 4.46
C GLY A 120 -9.09 0.19 5.50
N SER A 121 -7.94 0.84 5.29
CA SER A 121 -6.81 0.85 6.24
C SER A 121 -6.43 -0.57 6.66
N ALA A 122 -6.60 -0.97 7.94
CA ALA A 122 -6.38 -2.33 8.42
C ALA A 122 -7.01 -3.42 7.53
N GLY A 123 -8.23 -3.18 7.02
CA GLY A 123 -8.91 -4.09 6.10
C GLY A 123 -8.18 -4.28 4.75
N ALA A 124 -7.45 -3.26 4.29
CA ALA A 124 -6.60 -3.36 3.10
C ALA A 124 -5.29 -4.08 3.42
N ILE A 125 -4.68 -3.78 4.58
CA ILE A 125 -3.41 -4.36 5.02
C ILE A 125 -3.50 -5.89 5.14
N ILE A 126 -4.58 -6.41 5.72
CA ILE A 126 -4.73 -7.87 5.88
C ILE A 126 -4.87 -8.62 4.55
N LEU A 127 -5.22 -7.95 3.45
CA LEU A 127 -5.32 -8.58 2.13
C LEU A 127 -3.95 -8.79 1.48
N GLY A 128 -2.93 -8.03 1.92
CA GLY A 128 -1.56 -8.20 1.48
C GLY A 128 -0.87 -9.43 2.07
N SER A 129 0.39 -9.58 1.73
CA SER A 129 1.21 -10.72 2.14
C SER A 129 1.59 -10.72 3.62
N ASN A 130 1.78 -9.54 4.24
CA ASN A 130 2.24 -9.45 5.62
C ASN A 130 1.82 -8.14 6.30
N ILE A 131 1.24 -8.24 7.51
CA ILE A 131 0.63 -7.13 8.26
C ILE A 131 1.64 -6.24 8.99
N MET A 132 2.94 -6.56 9.00
CA MET A 132 3.95 -5.73 9.67
C MET A 132 4.11 -4.35 9.06
N THR A 133 3.52 -4.09 7.88
CA THR A 133 3.36 -2.73 7.35
C THR A 133 2.55 -1.83 8.27
N SER A 134 1.71 -2.36 9.17
CA SER A 134 0.95 -1.58 10.16
C SER A 134 1.69 -1.34 11.49
N ALA A 135 2.85 -1.96 11.71
CA ALA A 135 3.50 -2.01 13.03
C ALA A 135 3.94 -0.64 13.58
N HIS A 136 3.93 0.39 12.75
CA HIS A 136 4.23 1.76 13.12
C HIS A 136 3.01 2.56 13.61
N LEU A 137 1.79 2.06 13.34
CA LEU A 137 0.51 2.66 13.74
C LEU A 137 -0.22 1.82 14.80
N ASP A 138 -0.03 0.50 14.74
CA ASP A 138 -0.81 -0.46 15.52
C ASP A 138 0.00 -1.19 16.58
N ASP A 139 -0.55 -1.27 17.79
CA ASP A 139 0.00 -2.11 18.85
C ASP A 139 -0.49 -3.56 18.70
N ASN A 140 0.44 -4.52 18.78
CA ASN A 140 0.11 -5.95 18.83
C ASN A 140 -0.30 -6.38 20.26
N ARG A 141 -1.50 -5.97 20.69
CA ARG A 141 -2.02 -6.24 22.04
C ARG A 141 -2.54 -7.67 22.22
N VAL A 142 -2.84 -8.35 21.11
CA VAL A 142 -3.40 -9.70 21.05
C VAL A 142 -2.33 -10.79 20.93
N GLY A 143 -1.06 -10.43 20.80
CA GLY A 143 0.05 -11.39 20.80
C GLY A 143 0.14 -12.22 19.51
N VAL A 144 -0.20 -11.63 18.36
CA VAL A 144 0.03 -12.28 17.06
C VAL A 144 1.53 -12.50 16.86
N HIS A 145 1.93 -13.71 16.45
CA HIS A 145 3.34 -14.05 16.19
C HIS A 145 3.60 -14.42 14.72
N ASP A 146 2.55 -14.85 14.02
CA ASP A 146 2.57 -15.05 12.58
C ASP A 146 1.93 -13.83 11.92
N PHE A 147 2.73 -13.07 11.18
CA PHE A 147 2.31 -11.81 10.56
C PHE A 147 1.83 -11.96 9.11
N ALA A 148 1.74 -13.19 8.59
CA ALA A 148 1.21 -13.40 7.25
C ALA A 148 -0.22 -12.85 7.15
N GLY A 149 -0.47 -12.01 6.15
CA GLY A 149 -1.81 -11.62 5.78
C GLY A 149 -2.54 -12.75 5.06
N LEU A 150 -3.63 -12.41 4.36
CA LEU A 150 -4.35 -13.37 3.52
C LEU A 150 -3.59 -13.69 2.23
N ASP A 151 -2.65 -12.82 1.84
CA ASP A 151 -1.81 -12.96 0.65
C ASP A 151 -2.61 -13.21 -0.64
N VAL A 152 -3.68 -12.45 -0.84
CA VAL A 152 -4.52 -12.52 -2.05
C VAL A 152 -4.03 -11.55 -3.14
N LEU A 153 -2.86 -10.96 -2.93
CA LEU A 153 -2.16 -10.04 -3.83
C LEU A 153 -0.80 -10.62 -4.25
N ASP A 154 -0.69 -11.95 -4.35
CA ASP A 154 0.46 -12.67 -4.89
C ASP A 154 1.83 -12.26 -4.29
N GLY A 155 1.93 -12.03 -2.98
CA GLY A 155 3.17 -11.63 -2.30
C GLY A 155 3.32 -10.12 -2.05
N LEU A 156 2.45 -9.29 -2.62
CA LEU A 156 2.45 -7.85 -2.40
C LEU A 156 1.92 -7.47 -1.01
N ALA A 157 2.72 -6.73 -0.26
CA ALA A 157 2.29 -6.12 1.00
C ALA A 157 1.64 -4.75 0.77
N VAL A 158 0.75 -4.33 1.68
CA VAL A 158 0.00 -3.08 1.54
C VAL A 158 0.35 -2.15 2.69
N TRP A 159 0.74 -0.93 2.37
CA TRP A 159 1.05 0.14 3.33
C TRP A 159 0.01 1.25 3.22
N CYS A 160 -0.84 1.41 4.22
CA CYS A 160 -1.84 2.48 4.27
C CYS A 160 -1.30 3.73 4.97
N HIS A 161 -2.03 4.84 4.87
CA HIS A 161 -1.66 6.14 5.44
C HIS A 161 -0.28 6.64 5.00
N TYR A 162 0.10 6.32 3.76
CA TYR A 162 1.43 6.61 3.26
C TYR A 162 1.72 8.12 3.18
N GLU A 163 2.85 8.50 3.77
CA GLU A 163 3.52 9.79 3.63
C GLU A 163 4.99 9.56 3.19
N ASN A 164 5.62 10.56 2.57
CA ASN A 164 7.00 10.42 2.04
C ASN A 164 8.02 10.09 3.14
N GLU A 165 7.73 10.49 4.37
CA GLU A 165 8.50 10.22 5.57
C GLU A 165 8.54 8.72 5.93
N ASN A 166 7.68 7.91 5.32
CA ASN A 166 7.64 6.46 5.52
C ASN A 166 8.64 5.69 4.64
N ASP A 167 9.27 6.31 3.63
CA ASP A 167 10.13 5.62 2.65
C ASP A 167 11.20 4.75 3.34
N GLU A 168 11.94 5.30 4.30
CA GLU A 168 12.97 4.55 5.03
C GLU A 168 12.42 3.37 5.84
N MET A 169 11.17 3.47 6.31
CA MET A 169 10.52 2.39 7.05
C MET A 169 10.03 1.29 6.11
N ILE A 170 9.56 1.67 4.93
CA ILE A 170 9.16 0.74 3.87
C ILE A 170 10.38 -0.03 3.37
N HIS A 171 11.51 0.64 3.11
CA HIS A 171 12.74 -0.05 2.68
C HIS A 171 13.25 -1.01 3.76
N ARG A 172 13.25 -0.62 5.03
CA ARG A 172 13.57 -1.54 6.14
C ARG A 172 12.64 -2.74 6.21
N TYR A 173 11.34 -2.53 6.00
CA TYR A 173 10.39 -3.64 5.90
C TYR A 173 10.75 -4.59 4.74
N ILE A 174 11.09 -4.05 3.57
CA ILE A 174 11.47 -4.85 2.41
C ILE A 174 12.76 -5.65 2.71
N GLU A 175 13.75 -5.06 3.37
CA GLU A 175 14.96 -5.76 3.81
C GLU A 175 14.66 -6.90 4.80
N ASP A 176 13.74 -6.67 5.74
CA ASP A 176 13.39 -7.64 6.79
C ASP A 176 12.52 -8.80 6.27
N PHE A 177 11.64 -8.54 5.29
CA PHE A 177 10.60 -9.48 4.86
C PHE A 177 10.71 -9.94 3.40
N ASP A 178 11.61 -9.37 2.61
CA ASP A 178 11.82 -9.68 1.18
C ASP A 178 10.51 -9.63 0.37
N ALA A 179 9.68 -8.62 0.65
CA ALA A 179 8.33 -8.48 0.07
C ALA A 179 8.12 -7.07 -0.49
N PRO A 180 7.64 -6.92 -1.74
CA PRO A 180 7.34 -5.62 -2.32
C PRO A 180 6.11 -5.00 -1.64
N VAL A 181 6.01 -3.67 -1.72
CA VAL A 181 4.99 -2.90 -1.00
C VAL A 181 4.24 -1.96 -1.94
N ILE A 182 2.91 -2.01 -1.96
CA ILE A 182 2.09 -0.92 -2.49
C ILE A 182 1.70 0.03 -1.35
N ALA A 183 2.14 1.27 -1.46
CA ALA A 183 1.88 2.32 -0.51
C ALA A 183 0.75 3.24 -0.99
N LEU A 184 -0.24 3.44 -0.13
CA LEU A 184 -1.51 4.09 -0.40
C LEU A 184 -1.70 5.28 0.55
N PRO A 185 -1.67 6.53 0.05
CA PRO A 185 -2.05 7.70 0.83
C PRO A 185 -3.55 7.69 1.15
N GLU A 186 -3.97 8.40 2.21
CA GLU A 186 -5.38 8.48 2.63
C GLU A 186 -6.35 8.98 1.54
N GLU A 187 -5.91 9.87 0.65
CA GLU A 187 -6.79 10.41 -0.39
C GLU A 187 -6.85 9.52 -1.64
N SER A 188 -6.39 8.28 -1.56
CA SER A 188 -6.27 7.37 -2.70
C SER A 188 -6.40 5.91 -2.32
N GLY A 189 -6.81 5.13 -3.29
CA GLY A 189 -6.85 3.69 -3.21
C GLY A 189 -6.44 3.07 -4.53
N ALA A 190 -6.15 1.78 -4.48
CA ALA A 190 -5.86 0.96 -5.64
C ALA A 190 -6.86 -0.18 -5.69
N TYR A 191 -7.33 -0.54 -6.88
CA TYR A 191 -8.10 -1.76 -7.04
C TYR A 191 -7.46 -2.71 -8.05
N PHE A 192 -7.57 -3.99 -7.73
CA PHE A 192 -7.00 -5.10 -8.48
C PHE A 192 -8.13 -5.82 -9.19
N GLN A 193 -8.06 -5.85 -10.52
CA GLN A 193 -9.06 -6.47 -11.36
C GLN A 193 -8.40 -6.98 -12.64
N ASP A 194 -8.70 -8.23 -13.01
CA ASP A 194 -8.24 -8.84 -14.27
C ASP A 194 -6.72 -8.72 -14.51
N GLY A 195 -5.91 -8.87 -13.46
CA GLY A 195 -4.44 -8.76 -13.53
C GLY A 195 -3.94 -7.33 -13.72
N HIS A 196 -4.74 -6.32 -13.39
CA HIS A 196 -4.33 -4.92 -13.45
C HIS A 196 -4.56 -4.24 -12.11
N ILE A 197 -3.65 -3.33 -11.76
CA ILE A 197 -3.83 -2.34 -10.70
C ILE A 197 -4.34 -1.06 -11.33
N LYS A 198 -5.39 -0.48 -10.75
CA LYS A 198 -5.84 0.88 -11.10
C LYS A 198 -5.90 1.75 -9.85
N VAL A 199 -5.22 2.89 -9.92
CA VAL A 199 -5.21 3.88 -8.84
C VAL A 199 -6.35 4.87 -9.03
N THR A 200 -7.04 5.22 -7.95
CA THR A 200 -8.12 6.19 -7.94
C THR A 200 -8.01 7.05 -6.69
N GLY A 201 -8.27 8.36 -6.82
CA GLY A 201 -8.11 9.32 -5.74
C GLY A 201 -7.63 10.67 -6.23
N THR A 202 -7.02 11.45 -5.33
CA THR A 202 -6.36 12.73 -5.64
C THR A 202 -4.84 12.66 -5.58
N LYS A 203 -4.27 11.62 -4.97
CA LYS A 203 -2.82 11.39 -4.81
C LYS A 203 -2.39 10.13 -5.56
N SER A 204 -1.11 10.04 -5.86
CA SER A 204 -0.53 8.82 -6.45
C SER A 204 -0.37 7.74 -5.39
N ALA A 205 -0.50 6.48 -5.80
CA ALA A 205 0.03 5.35 -5.03
C ALA A 205 1.50 5.14 -5.41
N TYR A 206 2.23 4.38 -4.61
CA TYR A 206 3.64 4.09 -4.87
C TYR A 206 3.91 2.60 -4.73
N LEU A 207 4.65 2.04 -5.67
CA LEU A 207 5.11 0.66 -5.62
C LEU A 207 6.59 0.64 -5.26
N PHE A 208 6.93 -0.05 -4.18
CA PHE A 208 8.29 -0.26 -3.72
C PHE A 208 8.73 -1.70 -4.00
N ILE A 209 9.84 -1.85 -4.73
CA ILE A 209 10.43 -3.14 -5.11
C ILE A 209 11.94 -3.04 -4.87
N GLY A 210 12.44 -3.71 -3.82
CA GLY A 210 13.81 -3.52 -3.36
C GLY A 210 14.07 -2.06 -3.00
N GLU A 211 15.04 -1.43 -3.68
CA GLU A 211 15.37 -0.01 -3.53
C GLU A 211 14.55 0.91 -4.43
N ASP A 212 13.80 0.35 -5.39
CA ASP A 212 13.06 1.13 -6.38
C ASP A 212 11.72 1.59 -5.83
N LYS A 213 11.38 2.84 -6.15
CA LYS A 213 10.08 3.47 -5.87
C LYS A 213 9.47 3.94 -7.17
N VAL A 214 8.28 3.47 -7.48
CA VAL A 214 7.55 3.83 -8.70
C VAL A 214 6.23 4.49 -8.38
N GLU A 215 5.98 5.64 -8.99
CA GLU A 215 4.72 6.37 -8.84
C GLU A 215 3.64 5.79 -9.76
N LEU A 216 2.47 5.49 -9.17
CA LEU A 216 1.28 5.02 -9.85
C LEU A 216 0.21 6.11 -9.81
N GLN A 217 0.01 6.81 -10.93
CA GLN A 217 -0.88 7.97 -10.98
C GLN A 217 -2.36 7.55 -11.06
N PRO A 218 -3.28 8.32 -10.44
CA PRO A 218 -4.71 8.07 -10.56
C PRO A 218 -5.20 8.06 -12.01
N GLY A 219 -6.05 7.09 -12.34
CA GLY A 219 -6.63 6.92 -13.67
C GLY A 219 -5.78 6.10 -14.64
N GLU A 220 -4.55 5.74 -14.28
CA GLU A 220 -3.73 4.81 -15.04
C GLU A 220 -3.94 3.36 -14.60
N ALA A 221 -3.84 2.44 -15.56
CA ALA A 221 -3.84 1.00 -15.31
C ALA A 221 -2.42 0.46 -15.49
N PHE A 222 -1.99 -0.36 -14.54
CA PHE A 222 -0.66 -0.98 -14.50
C PHE A 222 -0.82 -2.49 -14.56
N ASN A 223 0.05 -3.17 -15.30
CA ASN A 223 0.01 -4.62 -15.39
C ASN A 223 0.48 -5.21 -14.07
N PHE A 224 -0.31 -6.12 -13.52
CA PHE A 224 0.02 -6.88 -12.33
C PHE A 224 0.12 -8.34 -12.75
N SER A 225 1.32 -8.75 -13.16
CA SER A 225 1.59 -10.11 -13.62
C SER A 225 2.09 -10.94 -12.43
N GLY A 226 1.24 -11.87 -11.97
CA GLY A 226 1.47 -12.77 -10.81
C GLY A 226 2.46 -13.90 -11.06
N ASP A 227 3.42 -13.71 -11.98
CA ASP A 227 4.41 -14.70 -12.41
C ASP A 227 5.69 -14.62 -11.57
N GLY A 228 5.54 -14.51 -10.25
CA GLY A 228 6.58 -14.81 -9.26
C GLY A 228 7.77 -13.85 -9.17
N GLU A 229 7.95 -12.95 -10.14
CA GLU A 229 8.94 -11.87 -10.09
C GLU A 229 8.25 -10.52 -10.29
N TYR A 230 8.23 -9.72 -9.22
CA TYR A 230 7.81 -8.31 -9.28
C TYR A 230 8.90 -7.51 -9.99
N ASP A 231 8.84 -7.42 -11.31
CA ASP A 231 9.69 -6.52 -12.08
C ASP A 231 8.99 -5.16 -12.23
N ALA A 232 9.58 -4.13 -11.61
CA ALA A 232 9.12 -2.75 -11.73
C ALA A 232 9.00 -2.31 -13.21
N GLN A 233 9.89 -2.77 -14.09
CA GLN A 233 9.79 -2.49 -15.53
C GLN A 233 8.64 -3.27 -16.21
N ALA A 234 8.33 -4.48 -15.77
CA ALA A 234 7.19 -5.25 -16.30
C ALA A 234 5.84 -4.66 -15.87
N ILE A 235 5.75 -4.13 -14.64
CA ILE A 235 4.53 -3.55 -14.07
C ILE A 235 4.22 -2.18 -14.67
N VAL A 236 5.27 -1.39 -14.94
CA VAL A 236 5.15 0.04 -15.24
C VAL A 236 5.55 0.36 -16.70
N GLY A 237 6.14 -0.59 -17.43
CA GLY A 237 6.65 -0.43 -18.79
C GLY A 237 7.90 0.46 -18.83
N ASP A 238 8.03 1.30 -19.87
CA ASP A 238 9.18 2.22 -20.08
C ASP A 238 9.25 3.39 -19.06
N LYS A 239 8.41 3.42 -18.03
CA LYS A 239 8.39 4.50 -17.03
C LYS A 239 9.57 4.35 -16.07
N LYS A 240 10.33 5.44 -15.89
CA LYS A 240 11.52 5.45 -15.06
C LYS A 240 11.17 5.45 -13.56
N PRO A 241 11.98 4.79 -12.71
CA PRO A 241 11.87 4.88 -11.26
C PRO A 241 11.90 6.33 -10.76
N PHE A 242 11.09 6.66 -9.74
CA PHE A 242 11.03 8.01 -9.14
C PHE A 242 12.34 8.38 -8.41
N ASN A 243 13.11 7.38 -7.98
CA ASN A 243 14.44 7.58 -7.40
C ASN A 243 15.55 7.79 -8.45
N ASP A 244 15.25 7.83 -9.76
CA ASP A 244 16.23 8.18 -10.80
C ASP A 244 16.61 9.67 -10.68
N ALA A 245 17.61 9.94 -9.84
CA ALA A 245 18.18 11.27 -9.63
C ALA A 245 18.59 11.93 -10.96
N VAL A 246 18.99 11.15 -11.96
CA VAL A 246 19.37 11.65 -13.29
C VAL A 246 18.14 12.12 -14.07
N GLY A 247 17.02 11.43 -13.96
CA GLY A 247 15.73 11.82 -14.56
C GLY A 247 15.16 13.11 -13.96
N HIS A 248 15.18 13.24 -12.64
CA HIS A 248 14.72 14.46 -11.96
C HIS A 248 15.61 15.68 -12.26
N MET A 249 16.93 15.49 -12.33
CA MET A 249 17.86 16.57 -12.72
C MET A 249 17.59 17.08 -14.15
N GLN A 250 17.17 16.21 -15.08
CA GLN A 250 16.86 16.59 -16.46
C GLN A 250 15.56 17.41 -16.59
N SER A 251 14.67 17.38 -15.59
CA SER A 251 13.41 18.14 -15.58
C SER A 251 13.56 19.57 -15.05
N ILE A 252 14.72 19.93 -14.49
CA ILE A 252 15.00 21.28 -13.98
C ILE A 252 15.21 22.23 -15.18
N GLU A 253 14.40 23.28 -15.25
CA GLU A 253 14.49 24.29 -16.29
C GLU A 253 15.87 24.98 -16.23
N GLY A 254 16.67 24.81 -17.28
CA GLY A 254 18.06 25.27 -17.35
C GLY A 254 19.14 24.19 -17.16
N TYR A 255 18.74 22.92 -16.94
CA TYR A 255 19.68 21.80 -16.92
C TYR A 255 20.09 21.42 -18.36
N PRO A 256 21.39 21.27 -18.67
CA PRO A 256 21.82 20.92 -20.01
C PRO A 256 21.35 19.50 -20.35
N ALA A 257 20.40 19.38 -21.27
CA ALA A 257 19.96 18.10 -21.79
C ALA A 257 21.08 17.46 -22.64
N ALA A 258 21.27 16.16 -22.42
CA ALA A 258 22.12 15.24 -23.19
C ALA A 258 23.66 15.39 -23.01
N GLY A 259 24.20 14.63 -22.06
CA GLY A 259 25.61 14.23 -22.03
C GLY A 259 25.75 12.82 -21.45
N ASP A 260 26.67 12.01 -21.98
CA ASP A 260 27.07 10.76 -21.34
C ASP A 260 27.95 11.10 -20.13
N TYR A 261 27.33 11.11 -18.95
CA TYR A 261 27.94 11.55 -17.68
C TYR A 261 28.63 10.41 -16.93
N ARG A 262 28.91 9.28 -17.59
CA ARG A 262 29.65 8.15 -16.98
C ARG A 262 31.12 8.45 -16.69
N ASN A 263 31.64 9.58 -17.15
CA ASN A 263 33.03 10.00 -16.94
C ASN A 263 33.10 11.45 -16.43
N LEU A 264 33.85 11.71 -15.35
CA LEU A 264 34.01 13.08 -14.82
C LEU A 264 34.56 14.03 -15.88
N GLU A 265 35.43 13.54 -16.78
CA GLU A 265 36.05 14.36 -17.83
C GLU A 265 35.06 14.93 -18.85
N THR A 266 33.88 14.30 -19.01
CA THR A 266 32.84 14.75 -19.95
C THR A 266 31.82 15.70 -19.31
N MET A 267 31.91 15.95 -18.00
CA MET A 267 30.99 16.84 -17.28
C MET A 267 31.29 18.34 -17.47
N PRO A 268 30.29 19.22 -17.29
CA PRO A 268 30.50 20.66 -17.21
C PRO A 268 31.52 21.01 -16.12
N LYS A 269 32.43 21.96 -16.39
CA LYS A 269 33.55 22.31 -15.48
C LYS A 269 33.11 22.64 -14.06
N ALA A 270 31.94 23.25 -13.87
CA ALA A 270 31.42 23.55 -12.53
C ALA A 270 31.13 22.28 -11.71
N LEU A 271 30.56 21.26 -12.34
CA LEU A 271 30.29 19.94 -11.72
C LEU A 271 31.58 19.15 -11.50
N GLN A 272 32.55 19.24 -12.43
CA GLN A 272 33.89 18.66 -12.21
C GLN A 272 34.55 19.24 -10.97
N VAL A 273 34.55 20.58 -10.83
CA VAL A 273 35.12 21.26 -9.67
C VAL A 273 34.39 20.86 -8.38
N GLY A 274 33.05 20.77 -8.41
CA GLY A 274 32.26 20.28 -7.28
C GLY A 274 32.61 18.84 -6.90
N GLY A 275 32.73 17.94 -7.88
CA GLY A 275 33.13 16.54 -7.68
C GLY A 275 34.53 16.41 -7.09
N TYR A 276 35.51 17.16 -7.61
CA TYR A 276 36.88 17.16 -7.06
C TYR A 276 36.94 17.71 -5.63
N LEU A 277 36.14 18.74 -5.31
CA LEU A 277 36.02 19.27 -3.94
C LEU A 277 35.42 18.23 -2.99
N PHE A 278 34.40 17.50 -3.42
CA PHE A 278 33.78 16.44 -2.63
C PHE A 278 34.74 15.29 -2.34
N VAL A 279 35.42 14.78 -3.37
CA VAL A 279 36.45 13.73 -3.20
C VAL A 279 37.58 14.22 -2.30
N GLY A 280 38.02 15.47 -2.46
CA GLY A 280 39.02 16.09 -1.59
C GLY A 280 38.56 16.13 -0.12
N LEU A 281 37.31 16.50 0.14
CA LEU A 281 36.72 16.50 1.49
C LEU A 281 36.66 15.10 2.10
N VAL A 282 36.24 14.08 1.33
CA VAL A 282 36.18 12.69 1.79
C VAL A 282 37.59 12.16 2.13
N VAL A 283 38.59 12.45 1.29
CA VAL A 283 39.98 12.07 1.55
C VAL A 283 40.52 12.76 2.80
N ILE A 284 40.24 14.06 2.98
CA ILE A 284 40.63 14.78 4.20
C ILE A 284 39.97 14.13 5.43
N LEU A 285 38.68 13.81 5.37
CA LEU A 285 37.96 13.15 6.46
C LEU A 285 38.60 11.80 6.82
N PHE A 286 38.94 10.99 5.81
CA PHE A 286 39.58 9.69 5.99
C PHE A 286 40.98 9.81 6.61
N VAL A 287 41.79 10.78 6.16
CA VAL A 287 43.11 11.07 6.73
C VAL A 287 42.97 11.56 8.16
N SER A 288 41.99 12.42 8.47
CA SER A 288 41.72 12.89 9.84
C SER A 288 41.36 11.74 10.78
N ILE A 289 40.55 10.77 10.31
CA ILE A 289 40.19 9.57 11.08
C ILE A 289 41.42 8.71 11.35
N ILE A 290 42.28 8.48 10.35
CA ILE A 290 43.52 7.69 10.50
C ILE A 290 44.49 8.37 11.47
N VAL A 291 44.69 9.68 11.35
CA VAL A 291 45.58 10.46 12.22
C VAL A 291 45.03 10.47 13.66
N ALA A 292 43.74 10.68 13.85
CA ALA A 292 43.12 10.59 15.17
C ALA A 292 43.28 9.20 15.79
N GLY A 293 43.14 8.13 14.99
CA GLY A 293 43.37 6.76 15.43
C GLY A 293 44.82 6.46 15.84
N TRP A 294 45.80 7.11 15.22
CA TRP A 294 47.23 7.00 15.60
C TRP A 294 47.62 7.83 16.83
N VAL A 295 46.98 8.98 17.04
CA VAL A 295 47.25 9.86 18.19
C VAL A 295 46.61 9.33 19.48
N LEU A 296 45.59 8.48 19.36
CA LEU A 296 44.86 7.86 20.49
C LEU A 296 45.37 6.45 20.86
N GLN A 297 46.47 5.98 20.27
CA GLN A 297 47.22 4.77 20.67
C GLN A 297 48.51 5.15 21.41
#